data_AF-A0A7C6JNZ8-F1
#
_entry.id   AF-A0A7C6JNZ8-F1
#
_cell.length_a   1.000
_cell.length_b   1.000
_cell.length_c   1.000
_cell.angle_alpha   90.00
_cell.angle_beta   90.00
_cell.angle_gamma   90.00
#
_symmetry.space_group_name_H-M   'P 1'
#
loop_
_entity.id
_entity.type
_entity.pdbx_description
1 polymer ?
#
loop_
_entity_poly.entity_id
_entity_poly.type
_entity_poly.pdbx_seq_one_letter_code
_entity_poly.pdbx_strand_id
1 'polypeptide(L)' 'MAYTFTNSKGTKYYLHAKKVQRASGKETELFYFARDIREGQEVKEVPAGKKVVELASGLPVLKKI' A
#
# COMPACT_ATOMS: atom_id res chain seq x y z
N MET A 1 -11.74 -8.81 0.52
CA MET A 1 -10.82 -8.77 -0.64
C MET A 1 -9.85 -7.62 -0.43
N ALA A 2 -8.58 -7.79 -0.79
CA ALA A 2 -7.59 -6.73 -0.74
C ALA A 2 -7.81 -5.74 -1.90
N TYR A 3 -7.60 -4.45 -1.64
CA TYR A 3 -7.59 -3.43 -2.67
C TYR A 3 -6.49 -3.76 -3.69
N THR A 4 -6.87 -3.78 -4.96
CA THR A 4 -5.98 -4.18 -6.06
C THR A 4 -5.79 -3.00 -7.01
N PHE A 5 -4.54 -2.81 -7.45
CA PHE A 5 -4.18 -1.82 -8.45
C PHE A 5 -3.36 -2.49 -9.56
N THR A 6 -3.76 -2.27 -10.81
CA THR A 6 -2.97 -2.69 -11.98
C THR A 6 -2.19 -1.49 -12.48
N ASN A 7 -0.86 -1.61 -12.53
CA ASN A 7 -0.03 -0.53 -13.03
C ASN A 7 -0.11 -0.39 -14.56
N SER A 8 0.49 0.67 -15.10
CA SER A 8 0.57 0.93 -16.54
C SER A 8 1.22 -0.20 -17.35
N LYS A 9 2.01 -1.05 -16.69
CA LYS A 9 2.70 -2.22 -17.28
C LYS A 9 1.88 -3.52 -17.17
N GLY A 10 0.63 -3.47 -16.72
CA GLY A 10 -0.26 -4.63 -16.58
C GLY A 10 0.03 -5.53 -15.36
N THR A 11 0.95 -5.13 -14.48
CA THR A 11 1.27 -5.87 -13.25
C THR A 11 0.27 -5.52 -12.15
N LYS A 12 -0.32 -6.55 -11.55
CA LYS A 12 -1.24 -6.40 -10.40
C LYS A 12 -0.46 -6.27 -9.10
N TYR A 13 -0.93 -5.35 -8.28
CA TYR A 13 -0.44 -5.11 -6.93
C TYR A 13 -1.62 -5.06 -5.96
N TYR A 14 -1.38 -5.50 -4.74
CA TYR A 14 -2.34 -5.52 -3.64
C TYR A 14 -1.86 -4.58 -2.53
N LEU A 15 -2.79 -3.80 -1.98
CA LEU A 15 -2.51 -2.89 -0.87
C LEU A 15 -2.50 -3.64 0.45
N HIS A 16 -1.46 -3.40 1.22
CA HIS A 16 -1.28 -3.94 2.55
C HIS A 16 -0.96 -2.85 3.57
N ALA A 17 -1.20 -3.15 4.84
CA ALA A 17 -0.82 -2.36 6.00
C ALA A 17 -0.09 -3.23 7.02
N LYS A 18 0.97 -2.70 7.60
CA LYS A 18 1.59 -3.28 8.79
C LYS A 18 1.87 -2.22 9.84
N LYS A 19 1.76 -2.59 11.11
CA LYS A 19 2.19 -1.74 12.22
C LYS A 19 3.71 -1.84 12.35
N VAL A 20 4.38 -0.70 12.37
CA VAL A 20 5.83 -0.62 12.60
C VAL A 20 6.09 0.26 13.81
N GLN A 21 6.95 -0.21 14.70
CA GLN A 21 7.44 0.59 15.81
C GLN A 21 8.62 1.42 15.33
N ARG A 22 8.54 2.73 15.49
CA ARG A 22 9.65 3.64 15.16
C ARG A 22 10.62 3.69 16.33
N ALA A 23 11.87 4.07 16.05
CA ALA A 23 12.90 4.28 17.06
C ALA A 23 12.50 5.30 18.15
N SER A 24 11.58 6.23 17.84
CA SER A 24 11.01 7.18 18.80
C SER A 24 9.95 6.60 19.75
N GLY A 25 9.69 5.29 19.70
CA GLY A 25 8.66 4.60 20.50
C GLY A 25 7.24 4.74 19.96
N LYS A 26 7.02 5.54 18.91
CA LYS A 26 5.70 5.68 18.27
C LYS A 26 5.41 4.52 17.32
N GLU A 27 4.22 3.95 17.42
CA GLU A 27 3.70 3.05 16.39
C GLU A 27 3.20 3.84 15.18
N THR A 28 3.41 3.31 13.99
CA THR A 28 2.88 3.87 12.74
C THR A 28 2.37 2.75 11.86
N GLU A 29 1.24 3.01 11.21
CA GLU A 29 0.72 2.13 10.16
C GLU A 29 1.43 2.44 8.84
N LEU A 30 2.19 1.46 8.34
CA LEU A 30 2.88 1.53 7.07
C LEU A 30 2.04 0.84 6.00
N PHE A 31 1.60 1.63 5.03
CA PHE A 31 0.92 1.12 3.84
C PHE A 31 1.91 0.86 2.71
N TYR A 32 1.76 -0.26 2.02
CA TYR A 32 2.61 -0.62 0.89
C TYR A 32 1.90 -1.53 -0.10
N PHE A 33 2.39 -1.55 -1.34
CA PHE A 33 1.90 -2.44 -2.39
C PHE A 33 2.85 -3.62 -2.60
N ALA A 34 2.28 -4.82 -2.77
CA ALA A 34 3.02 -6.06 -3.07
C ALA A 34 2.33 -6.84 -4.19
N ARG A 35 3.03 -7.77 -4.84
CA ARG A 35 2.48 -8.58 -5.95
C ARG A 35 1.78 -9.85 -5.45
N ASP A 36 2.08 -10.23 -4.23
CA ASP A 36 1.48 -11.32 -3.45
C ASP A 36 0.48 -10.76 -2.44
N ILE A 37 -0.52 -11.57 -2.06
CA ILE A 37 -1.40 -11.28 -0.94
C ILE A 37 -0.73 -11.82 0.32
N ARG A 38 -0.63 -10.98 1.35
CA ARG A 38 -0.08 -11.35 2.65
C ARG A 38 -1.18 -11.36 3.69
N GLU A 39 -1.48 -12.56 4.16
CA GLU A 39 -2.55 -12.80 5.11
C GLU A 39 -2.34 -12.00 6.40
N GLY A 40 -3.40 -11.34 6.85
CA GLY A 40 -3.41 -10.49 8.05
C GLY A 40 -2.89 -9.08 7.82
N GLN A 41 -2.49 -8.73 6.60
CA GLN A 41 -1.99 -7.39 6.25
C GLN A 41 -2.82 -6.73 5.15
N GLU A 42 -3.87 -7.37 4.66
CA GLU A 42 -4.67 -6.90 3.54
C GLU A 42 -5.49 -5.67 3.90
N VAL A 43 -5.50 -4.68 3.02
CA VAL A 43 -6.30 -3.47 3.18
C VAL A 43 -7.42 -3.49 2.14
N LYS A 44 -8.66 -3.27 2.56
CA LYS A 44 -9.84 -3.34 1.67
C LYS A 44 -9.99 -2.12 0.76
N GLU A 45 -9.53 -0.96 1.20
CA GLU A 45 -9.69 0.31 0.49
C GLU A 45 -8.52 1.27 0.73
N VAL A 46 -8.37 2.27 -0.13
CA VAL A 46 -7.35 3.31 0.07
C VAL A 46 -7.77 4.18 1.27
N PRO A 47 -6.91 4.36 2.28
CA PRO A 47 -7.24 5.17 3.45
C PRO A 47 -7.59 6.61 3.10
N ALA A 48 -8.51 7.21 3.86
CA ALA A 48 -8.89 8.61 3.69
C ALA A 48 -7.66 9.56 3.70
N GLY A 49 -7.73 10.59 2.85
CA GLY A 49 -6.64 11.56 2.67
C GLY A 49 -5.40 11.00 1.97
N LYS A 50 -5.49 9.81 1.35
CA LYS A 50 -4.45 9.25 0.50
C LYS A 50 -5.02 8.92 -0.88
N LYS A 51 -4.15 8.96 -1.89
CA LYS A 51 -4.43 8.49 -3.24
C LYS A 51 -3.33 7.57 -3.73
N VAL A 52 -3.69 6.63 -4.60
CA VAL A 52 -2.72 5.80 -5.30
C VAL A 52 -2.09 6.63 -6.41
N VAL A 53 -0.77 6.61 -6.49
CA VAL A 53 -0.01 7.16 -7.61
C VAL A 53 1.02 6.13 -8.06
N GLU A 54 1.25 6.06 -9.35
CA GLU A 54 2.28 5.19 -9.91
C GLU A 54 3.60 5.98 -10.05
N LEU A 55 4.70 5.40 -9.56
CA LEU A 55 6.05 5.95 -9.76
C LEU A 55 6.54 5.67 -11.19
N ALA A 56 7.57 6.38 -11.65
CA ALA A 56 8.19 6.13 -12.95
C ALA A 56 8.72 4.68 -13.12
N SER A 57 9.05 4.01 -12.02
CA SER A 57 9.42 2.58 -12.02
C SER A 57 8.25 1.64 -12.36
N GLY A 58 7.01 2.11 -12.23
CA GLY A 58 5.77 1.34 -12.31
C GLY A 58 5.28 0.82 -10.97
N LEU A 59 5.92 1.21 -9.85
CA LEU A 59 5.47 0.81 -8.51
C LEU A 59 4.35 1.74 -8.03
N PRO A 60 3.15 1.22 -7.69
CA PRO A 60 2.12 2.01 -7.04
C PRO A 60 2.50 2.35 -5.59
N VAL A 61 2.23 3.58 -5.18
CA VAL A 61 2.45 4.09 -3.83
C VAL A 61 1.27 4.94 -3.37
N LEU A 62 1.10 5.09 -2.05
CA LEU A 62 0.13 6.02 -1.49
C LEU A 62 0.76 7.39 -1.26
N LYS A 63 0.17 8.43 -1.87
CA LYS A 63 0.54 9.83 -1.64
C LYS A 63 -0.55 10.51 -0.81
N LYS A 64 -0.14 11.31 0.18
CA LYS A 64 -1.07 12.16 0.94
C LYS A 64 -1.70 13.20 -0.02
N ILE A 65 -3.01 13.37 0.07
CA ILE A 65 -3.76 14.41 -0.64
C ILE A 65 -3.60 15.74 0.10
#